data_AF-A0A917V3K6-F1
#
_entry.id   AF-A0A917V3K6-F1
#
_cell.length_a   1.000
_cell.length_b   1.000
_cell.length_c   1.000
_cell.angle_alpha   90.00
_cell.angle_beta   90.00
_cell.angle_gamma   90.00
#
_symmetry.space_group_name_H-M   'P 1'
#
loop_
_entity.id
_entity.type
_entity.pdbx_description
1 polymer ?
#
loop_
_entity_poly.entity_id
_entity_poly.type
_entity_poly.pdbx_seq_one_letter_code
_entity_poly.pdbx_strand_id
1 'polypeptide(L)'
;MARGVCGRLDVIRDKGMIPSADLAKIIDASPETVSRWRQGRAHPRPEAERMILQLEYVVEQLSGIYEPAEARLWLFSPQKLLDGATPVDAIRQGRIDDVRRLVDESRDGVYM
;
A
#
# COMPACT_ATOMS: atom_id res chain seq x y z
N MET A 1 -7.25 7.98 -17.23
CA MET A 1 -5.89 7.69 -17.75
C MET A 1 -5.26 6.65 -16.84
N ALA A 2 -5.01 5.43 -17.33
CA ALA A 2 -4.36 4.41 -16.51
C ALA A 2 -2.90 4.83 -16.25
N ARG A 3 -2.59 5.23 -15.01
CA ARG A 3 -1.23 5.58 -14.60
C ARG A 3 -0.35 4.32 -14.69
N GLY A 4 0.78 4.40 -15.38
CA GLY A 4 1.73 3.27 -15.47
C GLY A 4 2.38 2.97 -14.11
N VAL A 5 2.98 1.78 -13.97
CA VAL A 5 3.61 1.28 -12.73
C VAL A 5 4.54 2.31 -12.07
N CYS A 6 5.37 3.00 -12.85
CA CYS A 6 6.27 4.06 -12.37
C CYS A 6 5.51 5.14 -11.59
N GLY A 7 4.41 5.66 -12.16
CA GLY A 7 3.61 6.70 -11.52
C GLY A 7 2.90 6.21 -10.26
N ARG A 8 2.44 4.95 -10.23
CA ARG A 8 1.79 4.37 -9.04
C ARG A 8 2.76 4.25 -7.87
N LEU A 9 3.98 3.77 -8.14
CA LEU A 9 5.05 3.69 -7.14
C LEU A 9 5.42 5.08 -6.60
N ASP A 10 5.27 6.13 -7.40
CA ASP A 10 5.50 7.51 -6.97
C ASP A 10 4.42 7.98 -6.00
N VAL A 11 3.14 7.74 -6.34
CA VAL A 11 1.98 8.07 -5.49
C VAL A 11 2.06 7.37 -4.14
N ILE A 12 2.35 6.07 -4.13
CA ILE A 12 2.44 5.28 -2.90
C ILE A 12 3.52 5.85 -1.96
N ARG A 13 4.66 6.26 -2.53
CA ARG A 13 5.77 6.84 -1.76
C ARG A 13 5.43 8.24 -1.24
N ASP A 14 4.82 9.08 -2.07
CA ASP A 14 4.53 10.47 -1.75
C ASP A 14 3.38 10.59 -0.74
N LYS A 15 2.24 9.96 -1.04
CA LYS A 15 1.04 10.00 -0.19
C LYS A 15 1.15 9.12 1.05
N GLY A 16 1.81 7.97 0.93
CA GLY A 16 1.98 7.04 2.05
C GLY A 16 3.22 7.32 2.90
N MET A 17 4.09 8.25 2.50
CA MET A 17 5.41 8.47 3.08
C MET A 17 6.19 7.17 3.35
N ILE A 18 5.99 6.16 2.50
CA ILE A 18 6.61 4.85 2.66
C ILE A 18 8.01 4.95 2.05
N PRO A 19 9.10 4.83 2.84
CA PRO A 19 10.44 4.84 2.27
C PRO A 19 10.60 3.65 1.32
N SER A 20 11.45 3.82 0.30
CA SER A 20 11.66 2.82 -0.76
C SER A 20 12.00 1.42 -0.22
N ALA A 21 12.66 1.35 0.94
CA ALA A 21 12.99 0.10 1.63
C ALA A 21 11.77 -0.61 2.23
N ASP A 22 10.82 0.14 2.78
CA ASP A 22 9.56 -0.42 3.29
C ASP A 22 8.63 -0.80 2.13
N LEU A 23 8.59 0.00 1.06
CA LEU A 23 7.84 -0.33 -0.15
C LEU A 23 8.29 -1.66 -0.75
N ALA A 24 9.60 -1.88 -0.82
CA ALA A 24 10.21 -3.13 -1.27
C ALA A 24 9.77 -4.33 -0.43
N LYS A 25 9.76 -4.19 0.91
CA LYS A 25 9.26 -5.23 1.83
C LYS A 25 7.77 -5.52 1.62
N ILE A 26 6.97 -4.47 1.41
CA ILE A 26 5.54 -4.64 1.17
C ILE A 26 5.33 -5.46 -0.10
N ILE A 27 5.92 -5.04 -1.22
CA ILE A 27 5.67 -5.68 -2.52
C ILE A 27 6.47 -6.97 -2.77
N ASP A 28 7.09 -7.52 -1.72
CA ASP A 28 7.94 -8.72 -1.76
C ASP A 28 9.03 -8.65 -2.85
N ALA A 29 9.66 -7.50 -3.01
CA ALA A 29 10.70 -7.28 -4.02
C ALA A 29 11.94 -6.64 -3.40
N SER A 30 13.10 -6.84 -4.03
CA SER A 30 14.32 -6.12 -3.63
C SER A 30 14.19 -4.61 -3.96
N PRO A 31 14.72 -3.71 -3.12
CA PRO A 31 14.68 -2.26 -3.36
C PRO A 31 15.30 -1.86 -4.71
N GLU A 32 16.29 -2.61 -5.19
CA GLU A 32 16.86 -2.42 -6.53
C GLU A 32 15.84 -2.73 -7.64
N THR A 33 15.06 -3.80 -7.51
CA THR A 33 13.99 -4.17 -8.44
C THR A 33 12.91 -3.08 -8.50
N VAL A 34 12.50 -2.57 -7.33
CA VAL A 34 11.53 -1.47 -7.24
C VAL A 34 12.07 -0.21 -7.91
N SER A 35 13.36 0.10 -7.70
CA SER A 35 14.04 1.22 -8.34
C SER A 35 14.04 1.07 -9.88
N ARG A 36 14.30 -0.13 -10.41
CA ARG A 36 14.26 -0.40 -11.85
C ARG A 36 12.85 -0.24 -12.43
N TRP A 37 11.80 -0.69 -11.74
CA TRP A 37 10.41 -0.47 -12.14
C TRP A 37 10.04 1.00 -12.17
N ARG A 38 10.46 1.75 -11.15
CA ARG A 38 10.26 3.21 -11.09
C ARG A 38 10.99 3.94 -12.21
N GLN A 39 12.20 3.52 -12.57
CA GLN A 39 12.94 4.10 -13.69
C GLN A 39 12.43 3.67 -15.08
N GLY A 40 11.39 2.82 -15.13
CA GLY A 40 10.89 2.25 -16.38
C GLY A 40 11.86 1.28 -17.06
N ARG A 41 12.92 0.85 -16.36
CA ARG A 41 13.95 -0.06 -16.87
C ARG A 41 13.55 -1.54 -16.79
N ALA A 42 12.50 -1.85 -16.04
CA ALA A 42 11.93 -3.19 -15.94
C ALA A 42 10.42 -3.08 -15.70
N HIS A 43 9.69 -4.15 -15.99
CA HIS A 43 8.26 -4.25 -15.72
C HIS A 43 8.01 -5.27 -14.60
N PRO A 44 7.11 -4.99 -13.64
CA PRO A 44 6.74 -5.96 -12.62
C PRO A 44 6.01 -7.15 -13.25
N ARG A 45 6.06 -8.28 -12.55
CA ARG A 45 5.21 -9.43 -12.87
C ARG A 45 3.74 -9.08 -12.60
N PRO A 46 2.77 -9.78 -13.23
CA PRO A 46 1.34 -9.52 -13.02
C PRO A 46 0.91 -9.51 -11.55
N GLU A 47 1.50 -10.38 -10.73
CA GLU A 47 1.23 -10.47 -9.29
C GLU A 47 1.71 -9.22 -8.55
N ALA A 48 2.96 -8.79 -8.80
CA ALA A 48 3.50 -7.56 -8.23
C ALA A 48 2.74 -6.32 -8.73
N GLU A 49 2.32 -6.29 -9.99
CA GLU A 49 1.50 -5.19 -10.52
C GLU A 49 0.14 -5.10 -9.82
N ARG A 50 -0.55 -6.24 -9.61
CA ARG A 50 -1.79 -6.30 -8.83
C ARG A 50 -1.57 -5.82 -7.41
N MET A 51 -0.46 -6.22 -6.78
CA MET A 51 -0.14 -5.79 -5.44
C MET A 51 0.12 -4.28 -5.35
N ILE A 52 0.85 -3.71 -6.32
CA ILE A 52 1.08 -2.26 -6.42
C ILE A 52 -0.26 -1.52 -6.59
N LEU A 53 -1.17 -2.03 -7.43
CA LEU A 53 -2.51 -1.48 -7.62
C LEU A 53 -3.33 -1.47 -6.33
N GLN A 54 -3.31 -2.60 -5.61
CA GLN A 54 -4.02 -2.73 -4.33
C GLN A 54 -3.46 -1.80 -3.25
N LEU A 55 -2.13 -1.69 -3.17
CA LEU A 55 -1.47 -0.81 -2.23
C LEU A 55 -1.73 0.68 -2.55
N GLU A 56 -1.66 1.08 -3.82
CA GLU A 56 -2.03 2.44 -4.25
C GLU A 56 -3.45 2.77 -3.79
N TYR A 57 -4.41 1.89 -4.05
CA TYR A 57 -5.79 2.10 -3.65
C TYR A 57 -5.93 2.35 -2.15
N VAL A 58 -5.32 1.49 -1.31
CA VAL A 58 -5.37 1.63 0.16
C VAL A 58 -4.74 2.93 0.61
N VAL A 59 -3.54 3.27 0.10
CA VAL A 59 -2.84 4.52 0.44
C VAL A 59 -3.67 5.75 0.03
N GLU A 60 -4.31 5.72 -1.14
CA GLU A 60 -5.18 6.82 -1.55
C GLU A 60 -6.38 6.98 -0.62
N GLN A 61 -6.99 5.87 -0.18
CA GLN A 61 -8.11 5.95 0.76
C GLN A 61 -7.67 6.49 2.13
N LEU A 62 -6.52 6.02 2.64
CA LEU A 62 -5.95 6.48 3.91
C LEU A 62 -5.53 7.94 3.86
N SER A 63 -4.99 8.42 2.73
CA SER A 63 -4.60 9.83 2.56
C SER A 63 -5.76 10.82 2.65
N GLY A 64 -7.01 10.34 2.53
CA GLY A 64 -8.20 11.15 2.74
C GLY A 64 -8.67 11.24 4.19
N ILE A 65 -8.04 10.50 5.11
CA ILE A 65 -8.46 10.35 6.51
C ILE A 65 -7.32 10.69 7.46
N TYR A 66 -6.10 10.26 7.12
CA TYR A 66 -4.91 10.33 7.95
C TYR A 66 -3.81 11.11 7.26
N GLU A 67 -2.97 11.77 8.06
CA GLU A 67 -1.71 12.31 7.57
C GLU A 67 -0.77 11.18 7.12
N PRO A 68 0.17 11.43 6.21
CA PRO A 68 1.04 10.39 5.64
C PRO A 68 1.79 9.55 6.69
N ALA A 69 2.23 10.19 7.78
CA ALA A 69 2.92 9.51 8.88
C ALA A 69 1.99 8.54 9.64
N GLU A 70 0.72 8.92 9.83
CA GLU A 70 -0.29 8.10 10.48
C GLU A 70 -0.75 6.96 9.57
N ALA A 71 -0.95 7.23 8.28
CA ALA A 71 -1.25 6.20 7.28
C ALA A 71 -0.16 5.13 7.24
N ARG A 72 1.12 5.55 7.31
CA ARG A 72 2.25 4.61 7.44
C ARG A 72 2.14 3.80 8.72
N LEU A 73 1.96 4.45 9.87
CA LEU A 73 1.85 3.73 11.15
C LEU A 73 0.71 2.71 11.12
N TRP A 74 -0.46 3.09 10.57
CA TRP A 74 -1.62 2.22 10.43
C TRP A 74 -1.33 0.98 9.58
N LEU A 75 -0.63 1.16 8.44
CA LEU A 75 -0.24 0.06 7.54
C LEU A 75 0.69 -0.97 8.19
N PHE A 76 1.53 -0.53 9.11
CA PHE A 76 2.48 -1.38 9.84
C PHE A 76 1.99 -1.80 11.22
N SER A 77 0.83 -1.31 11.66
CA SER A 77 0.26 -1.64 12.96
C SER A 77 -0.62 -2.89 12.87
N PRO A 78 -0.53 -3.80 13.86
CA PRO A 78 -1.38 -4.99 13.91
C PRO A 78 -2.84 -4.58 14.13
N GLN A 79 -3.74 -5.15 13.35
CA GLN A 79 -5.17 -4.84 13.42
C GLN A 79 -5.94 -6.01 14.01
N LYS A 80 -6.83 -5.72 14.97
CA LYS A 80 -7.67 -6.76 15.59
C LYS A 80 -8.57 -7.47 14.58
N LEU A 81 -9.11 -6.72 13.62
CA LEU A 81 -9.97 -7.25 12.56
C LEU A 81 -9.20 -8.10 11.53
N LEU A 82 -7.86 -8.07 11.54
CA LEU A 82 -7.00 -8.91 10.70
C LEU A 82 -6.37 -10.07 11.48
N ASP A 83 -6.97 -10.47 12.61
CA ASP A 83 -6.44 -11.51 13.51
C ASP A 83 -5.04 -11.16 14.07
N GLY A 84 -4.79 -9.86 14.27
CA GLY A 84 -3.49 -9.36 14.73
C GLY A 84 -2.44 -9.21 13.62
N ALA A 85 -2.77 -9.52 12.36
CA ALA A 85 -1.91 -9.22 11.23
C ALA A 85 -1.89 -7.71 10.92
N THR A 86 -0.82 -7.26 10.26
CA THR A 86 -0.74 -5.89 9.74
C THR A 86 -1.48 -5.78 8.40
N PRO A 87 -2.01 -4.61 8.03
CA PRO A 87 -2.62 -4.40 6.72
C PRO A 87 -1.67 -4.75 5.57
N VAL A 88 -0.38 -4.43 5.71
CA VAL A 88 0.66 -4.84 4.75
C VAL A 88 0.71 -6.35 4.57
N ASP A 89 0.68 -7.10 5.67
CA ASP A 89 0.77 -8.55 5.60
C ASP A 89 -0.52 -9.17 5.02
N ALA A 90 -1.68 -8.60 5.36
CA ALA A 90 -2.96 -9.00 4.75
C ALA A 90 -2.97 -8.74 3.22
N ILE A 91 -2.45 -7.60 2.74
CA ILE A 91 -2.32 -7.33 1.30
C ILE A 91 -1.38 -8.36 0.65
N ARG A 92 -0.26 -8.71 1.30
CA ARG A 92 0.69 -9.74 0.80
C ARG A 92 0.03 -11.12 0.67
N GLN A 93 -0.85 -11.46 1.59
CA GLN A 93 -1.60 -12.71 1.58
C GLN A 93 -2.79 -12.71 0.59
N GLY A 94 -2.99 -11.62 -0.17
CA GLY A 94 -4.13 -11.47 -1.07
C GLY A 94 -5.46 -11.17 -0.36
N ARG A 95 -5.43 -10.90 0.95
CA ARG A 95 -6.60 -10.55 1.77
C ARG A 95 -6.93 -9.05 1.68
N ILE A 96 -6.99 -8.53 0.46
CA ILE A 96 -7.25 -7.10 0.22
C ILE A 96 -8.66 -6.68 0.67
N ASP A 97 -9.64 -7.58 0.54
CA ASP A 97 -11.02 -7.31 0.92
C ASP A 97 -11.15 -7.03 2.42
N ASP A 98 -10.39 -7.73 3.25
CA ASP A 98 -10.35 -7.50 4.70
C ASP A 98 -9.76 -6.13 5.02
N VAL A 99 -8.67 -5.75 4.33
CA VAL A 99 -8.05 -4.43 4.50
C VAL A 99 -8.98 -3.32 4.04
N ARG A 100 -9.71 -3.52 2.93
CA ARG A 100 -10.69 -2.55 2.44
C ARG A 100 -11.83 -2.32 3.43
N ARG A 101 -12.35 -3.38 4.06
CA ARG A 101 -13.34 -3.25 5.14
C ARG A 101 -12.78 -2.45 6.31
N LEU A 102 -11.51 -2.68 6.67
CA LEU A 102 -10.86 -1.96 7.76
C LEU A 102 -10.72 -0.47 7.47
N VAL A 103 -10.40 -0.10 6.23
CA VAL A 103 -10.35 1.29 5.78
C VAL A 103 -11.73 1.92 5.81
N ASP A 104 -12.78 1.19 5.43
CA ASP A 104 -14.18 1.64 5.47
C ASP A 104 -14.64 1.92 6.91
N GLU A 105 -14.36 0.99 7.84
CA GLU A 105 -14.62 1.16 9.28
C GLU A 105 -13.85 2.36 9.86
N SER A 106 -12.61 2.57 9.42
CA SER A 106 -11.79 3.72 9.84
C SER A 106 -12.39 5.05 9.36
N ARG A 107 -13.14 5.06 8.25
CA ARG A 107 -13.87 6.26 7.80
C ARG A 107 -15.11 6.51 8.63
N ASP A 108 -15.86 5.46 8.93
CA ASP A 108 -17.11 5.56 9.70
C ASP A 108 -16.83 6.01 11.14
N GLY A 109 -15.79 5.45 11.77
CA GLY A 109 -15.37 5.82 13.13
C GLY A 109 -14.76 7.22 13.28
N VAL A 110 -14.30 7.85 12.19
CA VAL A 110 -13.82 9.25 12.18
C VAL A 110 -14.98 10.24 12.03
N TYR A 111 -16.15 9.79 11.58
CA TYR A 111 -17.31 10.64 11.32
C TYR A 111 -18.37 10.64 12.43
N MET A 112 -18.11 9.97 13.56
CA MET A 112 -18.99 9.95 14.74
C MET A 112 -18.60 10.96 15.81
#